data_AF-A0A364Y5L8-F1
#
_entry.id   AF-A0A364Y5L8-F1
#
_cell.length_a   1.000
_cell.length_b   1.000
_cell.length_c   1.000
_cell.angle_alpha   90.00
_cell.angle_beta   90.00
_cell.angle_gamma   90.00
#
_symmetry.space_group_name_H-M   'P 1'
#
loop_
_entity.id
_entity.type
_entity.pdbx_description
1 polymer ?
#
loop_
_entity_poly.entity_id
_entity_poly.type
_entity_poly.pdbx_seq_one_letter_code
_entity_poly.pdbx_strand_id
1 'polypeptide(L)'
;MFLTEFLKEIELNFSFLKDYGFAQQKVDPSLSRYIWFEKHSSSEGFKLMFHWTQYGEKFYIKEVRAEKRFNTVESEIARTLSRKTEDLYTINLMPDLETIPKELDPKMTSAGIESTILNKDHLIEFASFFKKFYQEHVTLFFKRYSDLSAVNAELAILLERQEIQTLLTSVANSTMLRFYCIAALYNNVEMLDFMSKVYFPYLEENIHENVEKTESERFKVLMQNLRQS
;
A
#
# COMPACT_ATOMS: atom_id res chain seq x y z
N MET A 1 -0.75 10.32 28.69
CA MET A 1 -1.45 11.10 27.64
C MET A 1 -2.82 10.46 27.40
N PHE A 2 -3.90 11.25 27.31
CA PHE A 2 -5.24 10.70 27.03
C PHE A 2 -5.50 10.60 25.53
N LEU A 3 -6.49 9.80 25.11
CA LEU A 3 -6.84 9.62 23.70
C LEU A 3 -7.18 10.95 22.99
N THR A 4 -7.97 11.80 23.65
CA THR A 4 -8.36 13.10 23.11
C THR A 4 -7.16 14.03 22.91
N GLU A 5 -6.20 13.99 23.83
CA GLU A 5 -4.93 14.70 23.73
C GLU A 5 -4.06 14.14 22.60
N PHE A 6 -3.92 12.81 22.51
CA PHE A 6 -3.19 12.13 21.43
C PHE A 6 -3.71 12.53 20.05
N LEU A 7 -5.03 12.44 19.80
CA LEU A 7 -5.61 12.77 18.50
C LEU A 7 -5.42 14.26 18.14
N LYS A 8 -5.53 15.16 19.12
CA LYS A 8 -5.28 16.59 18.93
C LYS A 8 -3.81 16.87 18.58
N GLU A 9 -2.89 16.19 19.25
CA GLU A 9 -1.46 16.32 18.98
C GLU A 9 -1.10 15.73 17.61
N ILE A 10 -1.74 14.65 17.15
CA ILE A 10 -1.59 14.17 15.77
C ILE A 10 -2.03 15.23 14.76
N GLU A 11 -3.22 15.81 14.93
CA GLU A 11 -3.71 16.86 14.01
C GLU A 11 -2.75 18.06 13.95
N LEU A 12 -2.22 18.47 15.10
CA LEU A 12 -1.26 19.56 15.20
C LEU A 12 0.08 19.23 14.53
N ASN A 13 0.71 18.12 14.92
CA ASN A 13 2.09 17.80 14.53
C ASN A 13 2.19 17.24 13.10
N PHE A 14 1.08 16.78 12.50
CA PHE A 14 1.02 16.34 11.11
C PHE A 14 0.43 17.37 10.16
N SER A 15 0.08 18.56 10.66
CA SER A 15 -0.48 19.66 9.85
C SER A 15 0.43 20.08 8.68
N PHE A 16 1.74 19.86 8.78
CA PHE A 16 2.71 20.12 7.70
C PHE A 16 2.38 19.38 6.39
N LEU A 17 1.64 18.27 6.44
CA LEU A 17 1.23 17.53 5.25
C LEU A 17 0.27 18.34 4.36
N LYS A 18 -0.44 19.31 4.93
CA LYS A 18 -1.29 20.24 4.17
C LYS A 18 -0.47 21.08 3.19
N ASP A 19 0.75 21.47 3.57
CA ASP A 19 1.67 22.23 2.71
C ASP A 19 2.11 21.42 1.47
N TYR A 20 2.03 20.09 1.55
CA TYR A 20 2.32 19.18 0.45
C TYR A 20 1.06 18.76 -0.36
N GLY A 21 -0.10 19.31 0.01
CA GLY A 21 -1.39 19.06 -0.63
C GLY A 21 -2.10 17.80 -0.15
N PHE A 22 -1.72 17.25 1.00
CA PHE A 22 -2.45 16.15 1.63
C PHE A 22 -3.55 16.69 2.54
N ALA A 23 -4.70 16.02 2.52
CA ALA A 23 -5.78 16.23 3.47
C ALA A 23 -5.81 15.06 4.47
N GLN A 24 -5.86 15.38 5.76
CA GLN A 24 -6.11 14.36 6.79
C GLN A 24 -7.56 13.90 6.70
N GLN A 25 -7.77 12.59 6.64
CA GLN A 25 -9.12 12.04 6.73
C GLN A 25 -9.58 12.02 8.18
N LYS A 26 -10.87 12.32 8.41
CA LYS A 26 -11.45 12.24 9.76
C LYS A 26 -11.39 10.79 10.24
N VAL A 27 -10.63 10.55 11.29
CA VAL A 27 -10.52 9.25 11.93
C VAL A 27 -11.65 9.15 12.96
N ASP A 28 -12.60 8.24 12.74
CA ASP A 28 -13.47 7.79 13.82
C ASP A 28 -12.72 6.69 14.60
N PRO A 29 -12.23 6.96 15.81
CA PRO A 29 -11.46 6.00 16.59
C PRO A 29 -12.30 4.80 17.07
N SER A 30 -13.63 4.82 16.91
CA SER A 30 -14.49 3.67 17.18
C SER A 30 -14.58 2.70 15.99
N LEU A 31 -14.29 3.17 14.78
CA LEU A 31 -14.42 2.42 13.52
C LEU A 31 -13.07 2.11 12.88
N SER A 32 -12.07 2.98 13.04
CA SER A 32 -10.76 2.82 12.43
C SER A 32 -9.62 3.13 13.40
N ARG A 33 -8.61 2.27 13.35
CA ARG A 33 -7.33 2.43 14.05
C ARG A 33 -6.23 2.96 13.12
N TYR A 34 -6.59 3.44 11.94
CA TYR A 34 -5.67 4.06 11.02
C TYR A 34 -5.81 5.57 11.06
N ILE A 35 -4.66 6.26 11.03
CA ILE A 35 -4.61 7.68 10.68
C ILE A 35 -3.97 7.74 9.30
N TRP A 36 -4.66 8.40 8.37
CA TRP A 36 -4.15 8.55 7.03
C TRP A 36 -4.43 9.92 6.44
N PHE A 37 -3.55 10.29 5.53
CA PHE A 37 -3.52 11.55 4.82
C PHE A 37 -3.49 11.23 3.34
N GLU A 38 -4.35 11.87 2.56
CA GLU A 38 -4.47 11.56 1.15
C GLU A 38 -4.36 12.79 0.28
N LYS A 39 -3.82 12.58 -0.92
CA LYS A 39 -3.79 13.53 -2.01
C LYS A 39 -4.17 12.80 -3.28
N HIS A 40 -5.15 13.32 -4.00
CA HIS A 40 -5.65 12.69 -5.22
C HIS A 40 -5.60 13.65 -6.40
N SER A 41 -5.38 13.10 -7.58
CA SER A 41 -5.64 13.72 -8.87
C SER A 41 -6.66 12.88 -9.64
N SER A 42 -7.00 13.28 -10.86
CA SER A 42 -7.83 12.45 -11.74
C SER A 42 -7.15 11.12 -12.12
N SER A 43 -5.83 11.10 -12.21
CA SER A 43 -5.07 9.92 -12.66
C SER A 43 -4.46 9.10 -11.52
N GLU A 44 -4.23 9.69 -10.35
CA GLU A 44 -3.44 9.08 -9.28
C GLU A 44 -4.01 9.38 -7.89
N GLY A 45 -3.66 8.53 -6.94
CA GLY A 45 -3.88 8.77 -5.52
C GLY A 45 -2.64 8.43 -4.70
N PHE A 46 -2.37 9.24 -3.70
CA PHE A 46 -1.27 9.08 -2.76
C PHE A 46 -1.82 9.05 -1.35
N LYS A 47 -1.34 8.11 -0.55
CA LYS A 47 -1.72 7.98 0.86
C LYS A 47 -0.49 7.83 1.72
N LEU A 48 -0.47 8.56 2.82
CA LEU A 48 0.48 8.40 3.91
C LEU A 48 -0.32 7.95 5.12
N MET A 49 0.09 6.87 5.76
CA MET A 49 -0.69 6.29 6.84
C MET A 49 0.16 5.63 7.92
N PHE A 50 -0.46 5.46 9.07
CA PHE A 50 0.02 4.59 10.13
C PHE A 50 -1.17 4.05 10.92
N HIS A 51 -1.01 2.84 11.43
CA HIS A 51 -1.93 2.21 12.37
C HIS A 51 -1.58 2.65 13.80
N TRP A 52 -2.57 2.73 14.68
CA TRP A 52 -2.35 3.00 16.10
C TRP A 52 -3.27 2.19 17.00
N THR A 53 -2.76 1.75 18.15
CA THR A 53 -3.56 1.12 19.21
C THR A 53 -3.19 1.69 20.57
N GLN A 54 -4.13 1.66 21.51
CA GLN A 54 -3.89 2.13 22.87
C GLN A 54 -4.00 0.96 23.86
N TYR A 55 -3.01 0.83 24.74
CA TYR A 55 -3.06 -0.08 25.89
C TYR A 55 -2.72 0.72 27.16
N GLY A 56 -3.71 0.92 28.02
CA GLY A 56 -3.59 1.80 29.18
C GLY A 56 -3.25 3.23 28.75
N GLU A 57 -2.15 3.76 29.27
CA GLU A 57 -1.67 5.12 28.97
C GLU A 57 -0.68 5.20 27.79
N LYS A 58 -0.42 4.05 27.13
CA LYS A 58 0.56 3.94 26.04
C LYS A 58 -0.14 3.83 24.70
N PHE A 59 0.39 4.53 23.70
CA PHE A 59 -0.03 4.40 22.32
C PHE A 59 1.06 3.66 21.53
N TYR A 60 0.66 2.77 20.66
CA TYR A 60 1.53 1.96 19.83
C TYR A 60 1.24 2.33 18.39
N ILE A 61 2.24 2.82 17.68
CA ILE A 61 2.17 3.07 16.24
C ILE A 61 2.70 1.85 15.51
N LYS A 62 1.99 1.42 14.47
CA LYS A 62 2.38 0.29 13.62
C LYS A 62 2.16 0.65 12.15
N GLU A 63 2.69 -0.16 11.25
CA GLU A 63 2.36 -0.12 9.81
C GLU A 63 2.48 1.28 9.18
N VAL A 64 3.58 1.98 9.48
CA VAL A 64 3.89 3.25 8.81
C VAL A 64 4.12 2.98 7.33
N ARG A 65 3.34 3.61 6.46
CA ARG A 65 3.36 3.32 5.03
C ARG A 65 3.06 4.54 4.18
N ALA A 66 3.74 4.61 3.04
CA ALA A 66 3.37 5.45 1.91
C ALA A 66 2.85 4.56 0.77
N GLU A 67 1.73 4.93 0.19
CA GLU A 67 1.08 4.17 -0.87
C GLU A 67 0.78 5.07 -2.06
N LYS A 68 0.98 4.54 -3.27
CA LYS A 68 0.57 5.17 -4.53
C LYS A 68 -0.34 4.23 -5.31
N ARG A 69 -1.42 4.79 -5.86
CA ARG A 69 -2.34 4.11 -6.78
C ARG A 69 -2.40 4.83 -8.12
N PHE A 70 -2.70 4.07 -9.17
CA PHE A 70 -2.92 4.57 -10.52
C PHE A 70 -4.38 4.35 -10.88
N ASN A 71 -5.21 5.39 -10.80
CA ASN A 71 -6.68 5.26 -10.82
C ASN A 71 -7.21 4.40 -11.99
N THR A 72 -6.55 4.38 -13.14
CA THR A 72 -6.86 3.46 -14.24
C THR A 72 -6.78 1.99 -13.83
N VAL A 73 -5.68 1.55 -13.22
CA VAL A 73 -5.50 0.17 -12.73
C VAL A 73 -6.53 -0.18 -11.66
N GLU A 74 -6.68 0.69 -10.67
CA GLU A 74 -7.65 0.46 -9.59
C GLU A 74 -9.10 0.42 -10.08
N SER A 75 -9.45 1.24 -11.09
CA SER A 75 -10.78 1.23 -11.69
C SER A 75 -11.07 -0.09 -12.40
N GLU A 76 -10.07 -0.65 -13.10
CA GLU A 76 -10.19 -1.95 -13.76
C GLU A 76 -10.40 -3.10 -12.76
N ILE A 77 -9.68 -3.04 -11.63
CA ILE A 77 -9.84 -4.01 -10.56
C ILE A 77 -11.19 -3.82 -9.86
N ALA A 78 -11.59 -2.59 -9.55
CA ALA A 78 -12.87 -2.31 -8.91
C ALA A 78 -14.06 -2.81 -9.76
N ARG A 79 -14.00 -2.59 -11.09
CA ARG A 79 -14.96 -3.13 -12.07
C ARG A 79 -15.06 -4.65 -11.97
N THR A 80 -13.93 -5.32 -11.83
CA THR A 80 -13.86 -6.79 -11.72
C THR A 80 -14.36 -7.30 -10.37
N LEU A 81 -14.03 -6.61 -9.28
CA LEU A 81 -14.35 -7.04 -7.91
C LEU A 81 -15.74 -6.63 -7.45
N SER A 82 -16.47 -5.80 -8.21
CA SER A 82 -17.70 -5.14 -7.76
C SER A 82 -17.53 -4.44 -6.40
N ARG A 83 -16.34 -3.87 -6.16
CA ARG A 83 -15.95 -3.17 -4.93
C ARG A 83 -15.57 -1.73 -5.24
N LYS A 84 -15.60 -0.86 -4.23
CA LYS A 84 -15.08 0.51 -4.38
C LYS A 84 -13.54 0.49 -4.54
N THR A 85 -13.03 1.43 -5.33
CA THR A 85 -11.60 1.66 -5.64
C THR A 85 -10.79 2.17 -4.43
N GLU A 86 -11.46 2.58 -3.36
CA GLU A 86 -10.90 3.49 -2.35
C GLU A 86 -9.76 2.87 -1.52
N ASP A 87 -9.66 1.54 -1.44
CA ASP A 87 -8.65 0.85 -0.62
C ASP A 87 -7.55 0.14 -1.42
N LEU A 88 -7.53 0.31 -2.74
CA LEU A 88 -6.57 -0.38 -3.59
C LEU A 88 -5.41 0.55 -3.94
N TYR A 89 -4.19 0.17 -3.53
CA TYR A 89 -2.96 0.86 -3.89
C TYR A 89 -1.99 -0.05 -4.62
N THR A 90 -1.37 0.48 -5.66
CA THR A 90 -0.56 -0.30 -6.60
C THR A 90 0.82 -0.62 -6.06
N ILE A 91 1.45 0.36 -5.43
CA ILE A 91 2.79 0.24 -4.89
C ILE A 91 2.81 0.87 -3.49
N ASN A 92 3.66 0.33 -2.63
CA ASN A 92 3.81 0.83 -1.28
C ASN A 92 5.29 0.85 -0.86
N LEU A 93 5.57 1.71 0.10
CA LEU A 93 6.86 1.85 0.75
C LEU A 93 6.65 1.90 2.27
N MET A 94 7.45 1.14 3.00
CA MET A 94 7.55 1.21 4.45
C MET A 94 8.95 1.73 4.82
N PRO A 95 9.09 2.44 5.96
CA PRO A 95 10.40 2.85 6.44
C PRO A 95 11.19 1.63 6.92
N ASP A 96 12.52 1.73 6.87
CA ASP A 96 13.39 0.74 7.50
C ASP A 96 13.44 0.95 9.01
N LEU A 97 13.59 -0.13 9.79
CA LEU A 97 13.65 -0.08 11.26
C LEU A 97 14.71 0.89 11.77
N GLU A 98 15.87 0.92 11.11
CA GLU A 98 17.03 1.74 11.48
C GLU A 98 16.80 3.25 11.28
N THR A 99 15.79 3.63 10.48
CA THR A 99 15.45 5.04 10.24
C THR A 99 14.57 5.63 11.33
N ILE A 100 14.00 4.78 12.20
CA ILE A 100 13.13 5.22 13.29
C ILE A 100 13.99 5.62 14.52
N PRO A 101 13.71 6.78 15.15
CA PRO A 101 14.40 7.18 16.37
C PRO A 101 14.35 6.10 17.46
N LYS A 102 15.49 5.87 18.12
CA LYS A 102 15.63 4.82 19.16
C LYS A 102 14.78 5.11 20.39
N GLU A 103 14.52 6.39 20.64
CA GLU A 103 13.70 6.93 21.72
C GLU A 103 12.25 6.43 21.63
N LEU A 104 11.79 6.05 20.44
CA LEU A 104 10.47 5.46 20.19
C LEU A 104 10.40 3.95 20.44
N ASP A 105 11.51 3.33 20.89
CA ASP A 105 11.67 1.88 21.12
C ASP A 105 11.16 1.03 19.94
N PRO A 106 11.68 1.25 18.71
CA PRO A 106 11.16 0.59 17.53
C PRO A 106 11.48 -0.90 17.55
N LYS A 107 10.48 -1.73 17.25
CA LYS A 107 10.59 -3.19 17.23
C LYS A 107 10.04 -3.75 15.94
N MET A 108 10.73 -4.75 15.40
CA MET A 108 10.19 -5.57 14.32
C MET A 108 9.20 -6.59 14.92
N THR A 109 8.00 -6.63 14.38
CA THR A 109 6.95 -7.59 14.73
C THR A 109 6.54 -8.35 13.48
N SER A 110 5.71 -9.39 13.63
CA SER A 110 5.11 -10.09 12.49
C SER A 110 4.23 -9.20 11.62
N ALA A 111 3.72 -8.09 12.17
CA ALA A 111 2.92 -7.09 11.46
C ALA A 111 3.78 -5.90 10.94
N GLY A 112 5.10 -6.01 10.96
CA GLY A 112 6.03 -4.95 10.59
C GLY A 112 6.52 -4.16 11.80
N ILE A 113 6.88 -2.90 11.59
CA ILE A 113 7.52 -2.09 12.64
C ILE A 113 6.49 -1.51 13.59
N GLU A 114 6.75 -1.64 14.89
CA GLU A 114 5.98 -1.05 15.98
C GLU A 114 6.84 -0.06 16.77
N SER A 115 6.25 1.05 17.21
CA SER A 115 6.90 2.06 18.05
C SER A 115 5.96 2.55 19.15
N THR A 116 6.50 2.96 20.29
CA THR A 116 5.69 3.32 21.48
C THR A 116 5.73 4.82 21.76
N ILE A 117 4.55 5.43 21.83
CA ILE A 117 4.33 6.82 22.22
C ILE A 117 3.81 6.87 23.66
N LEU A 118 4.62 7.39 24.56
CA LEU A 118 4.32 7.47 26.00
C LEU A 118 3.81 8.85 26.42
N ASN A 119 4.27 9.88 25.72
CA ASN A 119 4.02 11.28 26.06
C ASN A 119 4.04 12.14 24.78
N LYS A 120 3.87 13.45 24.97
CA LYS A 120 3.85 14.42 23.88
C LYS A 120 5.20 14.51 23.15
N ASP A 121 6.31 14.42 23.85
CA ASP A 121 7.64 14.54 23.25
C ASP A 121 7.91 13.38 22.28
N HIS A 122 7.54 12.15 22.65
CA HIS A 122 7.61 10.99 21.74
C HIS A 122 6.74 11.20 20.49
N LEU A 123 5.58 11.84 20.62
CA LEU A 123 4.72 12.12 19.47
C LEU A 123 5.36 13.14 18.53
N ILE A 124 5.99 14.18 19.07
CA ILE A 124 6.73 15.18 18.30
C ILE A 124 7.92 14.53 17.57
N GLU A 125 8.64 13.63 18.24
CA GLU A 125 9.72 12.85 17.63
C GLU A 125 9.20 11.96 16.49
N PHE A 126 8.08 11.27 16.72
CA PHE A 126 7.44 10.45 15.68
C PHE A 126 6.99 11.29 14.48
N ALA A 127 6.36 12.45 14.71
CA ALA A 127 5.97 13.35 13.64
C ALA A 127 7.19 13.90 12.87
N SER A 128 8.28 14.19 13.56
CA SER A 128 9.55 14.61 12.96
C SER A 128 10.16 13.51 12.10
N PHE A 129 10.16 12.27 12.59
CA PHE A 129 10.53 11.09 11.81
C PHE A 129 9.65 10.94 10.57
N PHE A 130 8.33 11.01 10.73
CA PHE A 130 7.38 10.85 9.63
C PHE A 130 7.60 11.91 8.55
N LYS A 131 7.89 13.16 8.96
CA LYS A 131 8.26 14.25 8.06
C LYS A 131 9.54 13.95 7.28
N LYS A 132 10.59 13.48 7.96
CA LYS A 132 11.85 13.07 7.30
C LYS A 132 11.62 11.90 6.34
N PHE A 133 10.92 10.86 6.78
CA PHE A 133 10.54 9.73 5.93
C PHE A 133 9.84 10.19 4.66
N TYR A 134 8.87 11.10 4.79
CA TYR A 134 8.21 11.69 3.64
C TYR A 134 9.18 12.42 2.71
N GLN A 135 9.96 13.37 3.26
CA GLN A 135 10.82 14.26 2.49
C GLN A 135 11.98 13.54 1.80
N GLU A 136 12.59 12.56 2.46
CA GLU A 136 13.82 11.92 2.03
C GLU A 136 13.56 10.62 1.24
N HIS A 137 12.51 9.88 1.58
CA HIS A 137 12.27 8.56 0.98
C HIS A 137 11.01 8.53 0.12
N VAL A 138 9.87 8.99 0.65
CA VAL A 138 8.58 8.87 -0.06
C VAL A 138 8.53 9.72 -1.32
N THR A 139 9.03 10.96 -1.26
CA THR A 139 9.07 11.84 -2.44
C THR A 139 9.86 11.21 -3.59
N LEU A 140 11.03 10.62 -3.29
CA LEU A 140 11.86 9.91 -4.26
C LEU A 140 11.17 8.66 -4.80
N PHE A 141 10.52 7.90 -3.91
CA PHE A 141 9.75 6.72 -4.27
C PHE A 141 8.60 7.07 -5.25
N PHE A 142 7.77 8.04 -4.92
CA PHE A 142 6.69 8.48 -5.80
C PHE A 142 7.20 9.08 -7.12
N LYS A 143 8.38 9.72 -7.12
CA LYS A 143 9.02 10.21 -8.35
C LYS A 143 9.50 9.06 -9.24
N ARG A 144 10.08 8.01 -8.66
CA ARG A 144 10.51 6.81 -9.41
C ARG A 144 9.33 6.17 -10.14
N TYR A 145 8.18 6.12 -9.48
CA TYR A 145 6.94 5.57 -10.04
C TYR A 145 5.99 6.69 -10.45
N SER A 146 6.49 7.73 -11.12
CA SER A 146 5.69 8.88 -11.51
C SER A 146 4.60 8.54 -12.53
N ASP A 147 4.82 7.49 -13.33
CA ASP A 147 3.87 6.97 -14.29
C ASP A 147 3.81 5.43 -14.21
N LEU A 148 2.80 4.88 -14.88
CA LEU A 148 2.58 3.44 -14.91
C LEU A 148 3.59 2.69 -15.79
N SER A 149 4.23 3.36 -16.74
CA SER A 149 5.25 2.77 -17.61
C SER A 149 6.52 2.40 -16.83
N ALA A 150 6.88 3.22 -15.83
CA ALA A 150 7.96 2.92 -14.91
C ALA A 150 7.68 1.65 -14.09
N VAL A 151 6.43 1.45 -13.65
CA VAL A 151 6.03 0.19 -12.99
C VAL A 151 6.14 -0.98 -13.95
N ASN A 152 5.66 -0.82 -15.19
CA ASN A 152 5.74 -1.87 -16.21
C ASN A 152 7.18 -2.29 -16.52
N ALA A 153 8.13 -1.36 -16.59
CA ALA A 153 9.53 -1.65 -16.81
C ALA A 153 10.15 -2.47 -15.65
N GLU A 154 9.82 -2.11 -14.40
CA GLU A 154 10.26 -2.88 -13.23
C GLU A 154 9.67 -4.30 -13.23
N LEU A 155 8.40 -4.48 -13.62
CA LEU A 155 7.79 -5.81 -13.73
C LEU A 155 8.54 -6.74 -14.68
N ALA A 156 9.05 -6.22 -15.80
CA ALA A 156 9.85 -7.00 -16.74
C ALA A 156 11.15 -7.51 -16.11
N ILE A 157 11.82 -6.67 -15.32
CA ILE A 157 13.07 -7.03 -14.61
C ILE A 157 12.81 -8.13 -13.56
N LEU A 158 11.67 -8.08 -12.86
CA LEU A 158 11.33 -9.08 -11.83
C LEU A 158 11.14 -10.48 -12.43
N LEU A 159 10.69 -10.60 -13.68
CA LEU A 159 10.55 -11.89 -14.37
C LEU A 159 11.89 -12.53 -14.74
N GLU A 160 12.92 -11.72 -15.02
CA GLU A 160 14.26 -12.21 -15.35
C GLU A 160 15.03 -12.68 -14.11
N ARG A 161 14.60 -12.29 -12.91
CA ARG A 161 15.21 -12.65 -11.62
C ARG A 161 14.44 -13.80 -10.98
N GLN A 162 15.09 -14.57 -10.11
CA GLN A 162 14.58 -15.80 -9.44
C GLN A 162 13.26 -15.66 -8.63
N GLU A 163 12.56 -14.53 -8.74
CA GLU A 163 11.39 -14.13 -7.95
C GLU A 163 10.07 -14.78 -8.43
N ILE A 164 10.10 -15.55 -9.53
CA ILE A 164 8.93 -16.30 -10.02
C ILE A 164 8.35 -17.21 -8.92
N GLN A 165 9.18 -17.89 -8.12
CA GLN A 165 8.69 -18.74 -7.02
C GLN A 165 8.09 -17.93 -5.86
N THR A 166 8.63 -16.75 -5.58
CA THR A 166 8.13 -15.85 -4.53
C THR A 166 6.76 -15.27 -4.91
N LEU A 167 6.56 -14.91 -6.18
CA LEU A 167 5.28 -14.43 -6.69
C LEU A 167 4.19 -15.50 -6.63
N LEU A 168 4.53 -16.75 -6.98
CA LEU A 168 3.60 -17.90 -6.91
C LEU A 168 3.22 -18.26 -5.46
N THR A 169 4.11 -18.07 -4.50
CA THR A 169 3.88 -18.42 -3.08
C THR A 169 3.27 -17.27 -2.27
N SER A 170 3.29 -16.04 -2.77
CA SER A 170 2.66 -14.89 -2.10
C SER A 170 1.18 -14.80 -2.48
N VAL A 171 0.29 -15.19 -1.56
CA VAL A 171 -1.17 -15.23 -1.74
C VAL A 171 -1.82 -13.81 -1.72
N ALA A 172 -1.05 -12.77 -2.04
CA ALA A 172 -1.56 -11.40 -2.08
C ALA A 172 -2.23 -11.12 -3.43
N ASN A 173 -3.42 -11.69 -3.62
CA ASN A 173 -4.12 -11.74 -4.91
C ASN A 173 -4.49 -10.38 -5.52
N SER A 174 -4.53 -9.33 -4.71
CA SER A 174 -4.67 -7.97 -5.22
C SER A 174 -3.44 -7.49 -6.02
N THR A 175 -2.24 -7.98 -5.68
CA THR A 175 -0.99 -7.62 -6.36
C THR A 175 -0.96 -8.21 -7.77
N MET A 176 -1.31 -9.48 -7.91
CA MET A 176 -1.30 -10.16 -9.22
C MET A 176 -2.35 -9.60 -10.19
N LEU A 177 -3.54 -9.20 -9.69
CA LEU A 177 -4.53 -8.49 -10.52
C LEU A 177 -3.98 -7.16 -11.05
N ARG A 178 -3.26 -6.40 -10.23
CA ARG A 178 -2.62 -5.15 -10.64
C ARG A 178 -1.55 -5.37 -11.68
N PHE A 179 -0.69 -6.36 -11.47
CA PHE A 179 0.36 -6.69 -12.43
C PHE A 179 -0.24 -7.09 -13.78
N TYR A 180 -1.33 -7.86 -13.77
CA TYR A 180 -2.05 -8.20 -15.00
C TYR A 180 -2.62 -6.96 -15.70
N CYS A 181 -3.30 -6.06 -14.96
CA CYS A 181 -3.78 -4.79 -15.52
C CYS A 181 -2.65 -3.98 -16.17
N ILE A 182 -1.53 -3.81 -15.48
CA ILE A 182 -0.39 -3.02 -15.97
C ILE A 182 0.18 -3.65 -17.23
N ALA A 183 0.39 -4.97 -17.21
CA ALA A 183 0.92 -5.70 -18.35
C ALA A 183 0.00 -5.62 -19.57
N ALA A 184 -1.32 -5.71 -19.37
CA ALA A 184 -2.29 -5.58 -20.45
C ALA A 184 -2.31 -4.16 -21.03
N LEU A 185 -2.34 -3.13 -20.16
CA LEU A 185 -2.36 -1.72 -20.58
C LEU A 185 -1.14 -1.32 -21.42
N TYR A 186 0.01 -1.96 -21.19
CA TYR A 186 1.26 -1.69 -21.91
C TYR A 186 1.66 -2.79 -22.89
N ASN A 187 0.82 -3.79 -23.13
CA ASN A 187 1.14 -4.95 -23.98
C ASN A 187 2.47 -5.62 -23.63
N ASN A 188 2.78 -5.76 -22.34
CA ASN A 188 3.98 -6.45 -21.87
C ASN A 188 3.84 -7.96 -22.10
N VAL A 189 4.36 -8.42 -23.24
CA VAL A 189 4.21 -9.81 -23.71
C VAL A 189 4.78 -10.80 -22.71
N GLU A 190 5.94 -10.52 -22.10
CA GLU A 190 6.59 -11.44 -21.16
C GLU A 190 5.73 -11.66 -19.90
N MET A 191 5.20 -10.56 -19.33
CA MET A 191 4.33 -10.67 -18.16
C MET A 191 2.97 -11.30 -18.51
N LEU A 192 2.40 -10.98 -19.68
CA LEU A 192 1.16 -11.61 -20.14
C LEU A 192 1.34 -13.11 -20.40
N ASP A 193 2.48 -13.52 -20.95
CA ASP A 193 2.85 -14.91 -21.15
C ASP A 193 3.07 -15.63 -19.81
N PHE A 194 3.77 -15.00 -18.86
CA PHE A 194 3.92 -15.54 -17.52
C PHE A 194 2.56 -15.77 -16.84
N MET A 195 1.68 -14.77 -16.88
CA MET A 195 0.34 -14.88 -16.29
C MET A 195 -0.46 -16.02 -16.91
N SER A 196 -0.46 -16.11 -18.24
CA SER A 196 -1.27 -17.11 -18.97
C SER A 196 -0.70 -18.53 -18.97
N LYS A 197 0.62 -18.69 -18.99
CA LYS A 197 1.28 -20.00 -19.12
C LYS A 197 1.77 -20.58 -17.79
N VAL A 198 1.92 -19.76 -16.75
CA VAL A 198 2.48 -20.17 -15.45
C VAL A 198 1.50 -19.89 -14.33
N TYR A 199 1.11 -18.63 -14.11
CA TYR A 199 0.33 -18.26 -12.93
C TYR A 199 -1.10 -18.80 -12.97
N PHE A 200 -1.83 -18.66 -14.08
CA PHE A 200 -3.20 -19.17 -14.17
C PHE A 200 -3.27 -20.70 -14.10
N PRO A 201 -2.43 -21.48 -14.82
CA PRO A 201 -2.39 -22.92 -14.64
C PRO A 201 -2.05 -23.32 -13.20
N TYR A 202 -1.09 -22.65 -12.56
CA TYR A 202 -0.77 -22.89 -11.15
C TYR A 202 -1.98 -22.65 -10.25
N LEU A 203 -2.69 -21.54 -10.42
CA LEU A 203 -3.91 -21.28 -9.66
C LEU A 203 -4.93 -22.40 -9.88
N GLU A 204 -5.21 -22.79 -11.13
CA GLU A 204 -6.16 -23.85 -11.50
C GLU A 204 -5.84 -25.22 -10.89
N GLU A 205 -4.57 -25.61 -10.90
CA GLU A 205 -4.09 -26.88 -10.34
C GLU A 205 -4.17 -26.91 -8.82
N ASN A 206 -4.02 -25.75 -8.17
CA ASN A 206 -3.97 -25.61 -6.73
C ASN A 206 -5.28 -25.06 -6.13
N ILE A 207 -6.37 -24.99 -6.89
CA ILE A 207 -7.69 -24.58 -6.38
C ILE A 207 -8.22 -25.64 -5.41
N HIS A 208 -7.88 -25.48 -4.14
CA HIS A 208 -8.32 -26.37 -3.06
C HIS A 208 -9.26 -25.63 -2.11
N GLU A 209 -9.21 -24.29 -2.08
CA GLU A 209 -10.02 -23.46 -1.20
C GLU A 209 -11.01 -22.55 -1.94
N ASN A 210 -12.05 -22.11 -1.24
CA ASN A 210 -13.06 -21.19 -1.80
C ASN A 210 -12.46 -19.81 -2.16
N VAL A 211 -11.36 -19.43 -1.50
CA VAL A 211 -10.63 -18.18 -1.76
C VAL A 211 -10.01 -18.22 -3.16
N GLU A 212 -9.25 -19.28 -3.47
CA GLU A 212 -8.59 -19.51 -4.75
C GLU A 212 -9.60 -19.63 -5.92
N LYS A 213 -10.75 -20.28 -5.69
CA LYS A 213 -11.85 -20.32 -6.67
C LYS A 213 -12.34 -18.93 -7.03
N THR A 214 -12.55 -18.10 -6.01
CA THR A 214 -13.03 -16.73 -6.18
C THR A 214 -11.99 -15.88 -6.91
N GLU A 215 -10.71 -16.12 -6.65
CA GLU A 215 -9.60 -15.49 -7.38
C GLU A 215 -9.58 -15.84 -8.86
N SER A 216 -9.63 -17.13 -9.18
CA SER A 216 -9.59 -17.60 -10.57
C SER A 216 -10.70 -16.93 -11.40
N GLU A 217 -11.91 -16.85 -10.85
CA GLU A 217 -13.04 -16.18 -11.51
C GLU A 217 -12.82 -14.66 -11.68
N ARG A 218 -12.22 -13.98 -10.70
CA ARG A 218 -11.87 -12.55 -10.83
C ARG A 218 -10.87 -12.32 -11.95
N PHE A 219 -9.85 -13.16 -12.09
CA PHE A 219 -8.90 -13.04 -13.19
C PHE A 219 -9.57 -13.24 -14.55
N LYS A 220 -10.44 -14.24 -14.71
CA LYS A 220 -11.17 -14.47 -15.96
C LYS A 220 -12.01 -13.25 -16.37
N VAL A 221 -12.73 -12.64 -15.42
CA VAL A 221 -13.50 -11.42 -15.66
C VAL A 221 -12.60 -10.26 -16.06
N LEU A 222 -11.47 -10.06 -15.35
CA LEU A 222 -10.51 -9.01 -15.66
C LEU A 222 -9.90 -9.17 -17.06
N MET A 223 -9.54 -10.40 -17.45
CA MET A 223 -9.06 -10.71 -18.80
C MET A 223 -10.07 -10.36 -19.88
N GLN A 224 -11.34 -10.70 -19.69
CA GLN A 224 -12.40 -10.38 -20.65
C GLN A 224 -12.56 -8.86 -20.78
N ASN A 225 -12.57 -8.16 -19.66
CA ASN A 225 -12.71 -6.72 -19.56
C ASN A 225 -11.58 -5.95 -20.28
N LEU A 226 -10.34 -6.40 -20.13
CA LEU A 226 -9.15 -5.76 -20.71
C LEU A 226 -8.90 -6.14 -22.18
N ARG A 227 -9.49 -7.24 -22.67
CA ARG A 227 -9.45 -7.62 -24.10
C ARG A 227 -10.50 -6.89 -24.95
N GLN A 228 -11.51 -6.30 -24.32
CA GLN A 228 -12.61 -5.59 -24.99
C GLN A 228 -12.41 -4.07 -25.03
N SER A 229 -11.43 -3.54 -24.30
CA SER A 229 -11.01 -2.13 -24.25
C SER A 229 -9.90 -1.83 -25.26
#